data_AF-A0A161HKC2-F1
#
_entry.id   AF-A0A161HKC2-F1
#
_cell.length_a   1.000
_cell.length_b   1.000
_cell.length_c   1.000
_cell.angle_alpha   90.00
_cell.angle_beta   90.00
_cell.angle_gamma   90.00
#
_symmetry.space_group_name_H-M   'P 1'
#
loop_
_entity.id
_entity.type
_entity.pdbx_description
1 polymer ?
#
loop_
_entity_poly.entity_id
_entity_poly.type
_entity_poly.pdbx_seq_one_letter_code
_entity_poly.pdbx_strand_id
1 'polypeptide(L)'
;MSNILDVFNPKTPPNGQQPQEPCFPCLLTSAAVMIAGGGYMASGAVFMAKEGQPLPQAATPAWRATVRLGGVGVLALGLYRAYDTLMLSKEADSKLH
;
A
#
# COMPACT_ATOMS: atom_id res chain seq x y z
N MET A 1 11.30 31.44 -12.82
CA MET A 1 11.74 30.30 -13.65
C MET A 1 12.04 29.16 -12.69
N SER A 2 11.18 28.13 -12.66
CA SER A 2 11.32 26.99 -11.75
C SER A 2 12.44 26.09 -12.27
N ASN A 3 13.42 25.80 -11.40
CA ASN A 3 14.56 24.97 -11.76
C ASN A 3 14.24 23.53 -11.39
N ILE A 4 14.41 22.58 -12.32
CA ILE A 4 14.16 21.14 -12.09
C ILE A 4 15.00 20.59 -10.90
N LEU A 5 16.12 21.26 -10.59
CA LEU A 5 16.99 20.95 -9.46
C LEU A 5 16.31 21.14 -8.10
N ASP A 6 15.31 22.02 -7.97
CA ASP A 6 14.54 22.19 -6.72
C ASP A 6 13.55 21.06 -6.46
N VAL A 7 13.24 20.24 -7.47
CA VAL A 7 12.36 19.06 -7.32
C VAL A 7 13.14 17.90 -6.71
N PHE A 8 14.41 17.74 -7.10
CA PHE A 8 15.25 16.62 -6.67
C PHE A 8 16.10 16.92 -5.44
N ASN A 9 16.29 18.20 -5.10
CA ASN A 9 16.95 18.62 -3.86
C ASN A 9 16.28 19.91 -3.33
N PRO A 10 15.08 19.82 -2.75
CA PRO A 10 14.39 20.99 -2.23
C PRO A 10 15.22 21.61 -1.10
N LYS A 11 15.70 22.85 -1.31
CA LYS A 11 16.52 23.57 -0.32
C LYS A 11 15.73 23.99 0.93
N THR A 12 14.41 23.86 0.87
CA THR A 12 13.50 24.15 1.97
C THR A 12 12.79 22.85 2.31
N PRO A 13 12.94 22.30 3.53
CA PRO A 13 12.03 21.25 3.96
C PRO A 13 10.61 21.80 3.81
N PRO A 14 9.67 21.07 3.19
CA PRO A 14 8.30 21.53 3.07
C PRO A 14 7.83 21.92 4.47
N ASN A 15 7.34 23.16 4.60
CA ASN A 15 6.87 23.81 5.82
C ASN A 15 6.56 22.85 6.98
N GLY A 16 7.27 23.04 8.09
CA GLY A 16 6.85 22.52 9.39
C GLY A 16 7.04 21.02 9.53
N GLN A 17 8.17 20.64 10.13
CA GLN A 17 8.20 19.48 11.02
C GLN A 17 7.25 19.74 12.21
N GLN A 18 5.95 19.80 11.97
CA GLN A 18 5.03 19.37 13.01
C GLN A 18 5.28 17.87 13.16
N PRO A 19 5.43 17.34 14.38
CA PRO A 19 5.43 15.90 14.57
C PRO A 19 4.18 15.39 13.87
N GLN A 20 4.37 14.59 12.82
CA GLN A 20 3.27 13.97 12.07
C GLN A 20 2.43 13.25 13.10
N GLU A 21 1.31 13.86 13.53
CA GLU A 21 0.33 13.15 14.33
C GLU A 21 0.03 11.88 13.54
N PRO A 22 0.08 10.71 14.18
CA PRO A 22 -0.18 9.47 13.49
C PRO A 22 -1.56 9.59 12.85
N CYS A 23 -1.60 9.74 11.53
CA CYS A 23 -2.85 9.89 10.80
C CYS A 23 -3.50 8.52 10.74
N PHE A 24 -4.14 8.14 11.84
CA PHE A 24 -4.84 6.88 12.03
C PHE A 24 -5.76 6.53 10.84
N PRO A 25 -6.60 7.45 10.30
CA PRO A 25 -7.43 7.13 9.14
C PRO A 25 -6.60 6.88 7.87
N CYS A 26 -5.48 7.57 7.67
CA CYS A 26 -4.58 7.35 6.54
C CYS A 26 -3.87 5.98 6.64
N LEU A 27 -3.37 5.62 7.82
CA LEU A 27 -2.76 4.32 8.05
C LEU A 27 -3.77 3.19 7.87
N LEU A 28 -4.97 3.31 8.45
CA LEU A 28 -6.02 2.31 8.33
C LEU A 28 -6.46 2.12 6.87
N THR A 29 -6.70 3.21 6.13
CA THR A 29 -7.10 3.13 4.71
C THR A 29 -5.98 2.54 3.87
N SER A 30 -4.72 2.95 4.09
CA SER A 30 -3.58 2.39 3.37
C SER A 30 -3.42 0.88 3.62
N ALA A 31 -3.58 0.44 4.88
CA ALA A 31 -3.55 -0.97 5.24
C ALA A 31 -4.70 -1.74 4.58
N ALA A 32 -5.93 -1.22 4.66
CA ALA A 32 -7.10 -1.84 4.03
C ALA A 32 -6.94 -2.01 2.51
N VAL A 33 -6.48 -0.96 1.82
CA VAL A 33 -6.24 -1.00 0.37
C VAL A 33 -5.11 -1.96 0.02
N MET A 34 -4.02 -1.98 0.81
CA MET A 34 -2.92 -2.92 0.57
C MET A 34 -3.31 -4.38 0.81
N ILE A 35 -4.11 -4.66 1.84
CA ILE A 35 -4.60 -6.03 2.10
C ILE A 35 -5.59 -6.45 1.01
N ALA A 36 -6.58 -5.62 0.68
CA ALA A 36 -7.57 -5.95 -0.33
C ALA A 36 -6.94 -6.07 -1.73
N GLY A 37 -6.17 -5.06 -2.14
CA GLY A 37 -5.50 -5.04 -3.44
C GLY A 37 -4.39 -6.09 -3.55
N GLY A 38 -3.56 -6.23 -2.52
CA GLY A 38 -2.51 -7.24 -2.45
C GLY A 38 -3.07 -8.66 -2.46
N GLY A 39 -4.14 -8.92 -1.70
CA GLY A 39 -4.84 -10.21 -1.69
C GLY A 39 -5.49 -10.54 -3.04
N TYR A 40 -6.11 -9.55 -3.68
CA TYR A 40 -6.66 -9.70 -5.03
C TYR A 40 -5.58 -10.07 -6.05
N MET A 41 -4.41 -9.40 -6.01
CA MET A 41 -3.28 -9.73 -6.88
C MET A 41 -2.64 -11.09 -6.54
N ALA A 42 -2.48 -11.40 -5.25
CA ALA A 42 -1.88 -12.65 -4.77
C ALA A 42 -2.72 -13.88 -5.14
N SER A 43 -4.05 -13.77 -5.05
CA SER A 43 -4.97 -14.84 -5.45
C SER A 43 -4.91 -15.15 -6.96
N GLY A 44 -4.44 -14.20 -7.76
CA GLY A 44 -4.48 -14.29 -9.22
C GLY A 44 -5.88 -14.13 -9.81
N ALA A 45 -6.86 -13.66 -9.03
CA ALA A 45 -8.18 -13.28 -9.52
C ALA A 45 -8.12 -12.22 -10.63
N VAL A 46 -7.09 -11.36 -10.60
CA VAL A 46 -6.74 -10.41 -11.69
C VAL A 46 -6.65 -11.08 -13.07
N PHE A 47 -6.25 -12.35 -13.09
CA PHE A 47 -6.03 -13.13 -14.31
C PHE A 47 -7.18 -14.10 -14.60
N MET A 48 -8.22 -14.14 -13.76
CA MET A 48 -9.41 -14.92 -14.07
C MET A 48 -10.24 -14.14 -15.08
N ALA A 49 -10.11 -14.50 -16.36
CA ALA A 49 -11.04 -14.05 -17.38
C ALA A 49 -12.44 -14.59 -17.07
N LYS A 50 -13.49 -13.82 -17.40
CA LYS A 50 -14.88 -14.31 -17.39
C LYS A 50 -14.96 -15.62 -18.18
N GLU A 51 -15.81 -16.56 -17.73
CA GLU A 51 -16.09 -17.80 -18.46
C GLU A 51 -16.21 -17.54 -19.97
N GLY A 52 -15.27 -18.10 -20.74
CA GLY A 52 -15.25 -17.99 -22.20
C GLY A 52 -14.29 -16.95 -22.80
N GLN A 53 -13.58 -16.12 -22.02
CA GLN A 53 -12.53 -15.25 -22.57
C GLN A 53 -11.13 -15.84 -22.33
N PRO A 54 -10.28 -15.96 -23.37
CA PRO A 54 -8.88 -16.30 -23.17
C PRO A 54 -8.21 -15.19 -22.37
N LEU A 55 -7.30 -15.57 -21.46
CA LEU A 55 -6.45 -14.59 -20.78
C LEU A 55 -5.75 -13.70 -21.82
N PRO A 56 -5.56 -12.40 -21.54
CA PRO A 56 -4.84 -11.51 -22.46
C PRO A 56 -3.48 -12.11 -22.79
N GLN A 57 -3.07 -12.09 -24.07
CA GLN A 57 -1.81 -12.68 -24.53
C GLN A 57 -0.56 -12.16 -23.80
N ALA A 58 -0.67 -10.98 -23.17
CA ALA A 58 0.37 -10.39 -22.31
C ALA A 58 0.55 -11.09 -20.95
N ALA A 59 -0.37 -11.96 -20.52
CA ALA A 59 -0.30 -12.70 -19.27
C ALA A 59 0.61 -13.93 -19.38
N THR A 60 1.88 -13.70 -19.69
CA THR A 60 2.93 -14.73 -19.67
C THR A 60 3.03 -15.36 -18.27
N PRO A 61 3.47 -16.63 -18.14
CA PRO A 61 3.62 -17.27 -16.84
C PRO A 61 4.56 -16.49 -15.90
N ALA A 62 5.61 -15.87 -16.45
CA ALA A 62 6.51 -15.01 -15.69
C ALA A 62 5.79 -13.77 -15.13
N TRP A 63 4.96 -13.09 -15.93
CA TRP A 63 4.17 -11.93 -15.49
C TRP A 63 3.16 -12.28 -14.39
N ARG A 64 2.51 -13.44 -14.50
CA ARG A 64 1.59 -13.92 -13.46
C ARG A 64 2.33 -14.18 -12.14
N ALA A 65 3.53 -14.74 -12.21
CA ALA A 65 4.36 -14.99 -11.04
C ALA A 65 4.80 -13.67 -10.38
N THR A 66 5.23 -12.66 -11.14
CA THR A 66 5.60 -11.35 -10.59
C THR A 66 4.42 -10.62 -9.99
N VAL A 67 3.23 -10.63 -10.62
CA VAL A 67 2.04 -9.99 -10.05
C VAL A 67 1.58 -10.70 -8.77
N ARG A 68 1.63 -12.04 -8.74
CA ARG A 68 1.31 -12.79 -7.51
C ARG A 68 2.32 -12.53 -6.40
N LEU A 69 3.62 -12.61 -6.68
CA LEU A 69 4.68 -12.32 -5.70
C LEU A 69 4.63 -10.87 -5.22
N GLY A 70 4.42 -9.93 -6.13
CA GLY A 70 4.21 -8.53 -5.80
C GLY A 70 2.97 -8.34 -4.93
N GLY A 71 1.85 -9.00 -5.27
CA GLY A 71 0.64 -9.00 -4.45
C GLY A 71 0.85 -9.54 -3.05
N VAL A 72 1.60 -10.64 -2.88
CA VAL A 72 1.99 -11.17 -1.57
C VAL A 72 2.83 -10.16 -0.79
N GLY A 73 3.80 -9.50 -1.45
CA GLY A 73 4.60 -8.45 -0.82
C GLY A 73 3.77 -7.26 -0.36
N VAL A 74 2.84 -6.78 -1.19
CA VAL A 74 1.92 -5.70 -0.82
C VAL A 74 0.99 -6.11 0.32
N LEU A 75 0.48 -7.34 0.31
CA LEU A 75 -0.36 -7.87 1.38
C LEU A 75 0.41 -7.97 2.70
N ALA A 76 1.66 -8.46 2.68
CA ALA A 76 2.53 -8.50 3.85
C ALA A 76 2.81 -7.08 4.40
N LEU A 77 3.08 -6.11 3.53
CA LEU A 77 3.26 -4.72 3.92
C LEU A 77 1.98 -4.11 4.52
N GLY A 78 0.81 -4.45 3.96
CA GLY A 78 -0.49 -4.04 4.48
C GLY A 78 -0.76 -4.61 5.88
N LEU A 79 -0.45 -5.89 6.11
CA LEU A 79 -0.55 -6.53 7.43
C LEU A 79 0.41 -5.91 8.45
N TYR A 80 1.65 -5.63 8.05
CA TYR A 80 2.62 -4.95 8.91
C TYR A 80 2.09 -3.57 9.34
N ARG A 81 1.54 -2.78 8.40
CA ARG A 81 0.95 -1.47 8.72
C ARG A 81 -0.32 -1.57 9.57
N ALA A 82 -1.14 -2.60 9.35
CA ALA A 82 -2.32 -2.88 10.17
C ALA A 82 -1.93 -3.18 11.63
N TYR A 83 -0.84 -3.93 11.83
CA TYR A 83 -0.29 -4.20 13.15
C TYR A 83 0.16 -2.93 13.87
N ASP A 84 0.90 -2.04 13.18
CA ASP A 84 1.28 -0.74 13.74
C ASP A 84 0.05 0.12 14.10
N THR A 85 -1.01 0.06 13.28
CA THR A 85 -2.26 0.78 13.60
C THR A 85 -2.96 0.21 14.84
N LEU A 86 -2.98 -1.11 14.99
CA LEU A 86 -3.56 -1.76 16.17
C LEU A 86 -2.78 -1.42 17.45
N MET A 87 -1.44 -1.39 17.39
CA MET A 87 -0.60 -0.95 18.50
C MET A 87 -0.92 0.51 18.89
N LEU A 88 -0.97 1.41 17.91
CA LEU A 88 -1.30 2.82 18.14
C LEU A 88 -2.72 3.00 18.70
N SER A 89 -3.71 2.22 18.24
CA SER A 89 -5.07 2.29 18.79
C SER A 89 -5.13 1.88 20.26
N LYS A 90 -4.36 0.85 20.66
CA LYS A 90 -4.30 0.41 22.06
C LYS A 90 -3.66 1.46 22.96
N GLU A 91 -2.61 2.14 22.49
CA GLU A 91 -2.00 3.25 23.23
C GLU A 91 -2.92 4.47 23.34
N ALA A 92 -3.73 4.75 22.32
CA ALA A 92 -4.73 5.82 22.36
C ALA A 92 -5.86 5.52 23.36
N ASP A 93 -6.37 4.27 23.38
CA ASP A 93 -7.38 3.84 24.37
C ASP A 93 -6.83 3.89 25.81
N SER A 94 -5.56 3.53 26.03
CA SER A 94 -4.96 3.56 27.36
C SER A 94 -4.75 4.96 27.93
N LYS A 95 -4.73 6.01 27.09
CA LYS A 95 -4.63 7.41 27.54
C LYS A 95 -5.99 8.07 27.83
N LEU A 96 -7.09 7.37 27.52
CA LEU A 96 -8.45 7.86 27.74
C LEU A 96 -9.08 7.37 29.06
N HIS A 97 -8.36 6.53 29.82
CA HIS A 97 -8.70 6.03 31.16
C HIS A 97 -7.72 6.54 32.22
#